data_AF-A0A7Y2CNI4-F1
#
_entry.id   AF-A0A7Y2CNI4-F1
#
_cell.length_a   1.000
_cell.length_b   1.000
_cell.length_c   1.000
_cell.angle_alpha   90.00
_cell.angle_beta   90.00
_cell.angle_gamma   90.00
#
_symmetry.space_group_name_H-M   'P 1'
#
loop_
_entity.id
_entity.type
_entity.pdbx_description
1 polymer ?
#
loop_
_entity_poly.entity_id
_entity_poly.type
_entity_poly.pdbx_seq_one_letter_code
_entity_poly.pdbx_strand_id
1 'polypeptide(L)'
;HIIDEIKHWMLKLGETGEYDVVLTEIGGTVGDIESQPYLEAIRQLRYDLGARNTLNAHLTLVPYLAAAGELKTKPTQHSVKTLLSYGLQPDILVCRSEYPLDADVRRKLALFCNVEARAVKLARDAESIYEVPLLLKEEGLDDLVVEKLHIHEDVEREGILEEPDLTEWIEFLNRLKKPDGSVSIALVGKYVTHQDAYKSISESFILAGSANRVRVDLKLVLSDDLNSENVKEVLGEVAGIVVAPGFGERGIDGKLVAIQYARENDVPFFGICLGMQCAVVEFARNVCKWEDAHSMEFVKETQHPVIDLMEEQKRIADKGGTMRLGSYDCFLLENSKVRDIYGETEVRERHRHRFEVNNVLRYKLLEHGMHFSGLNIARDLVEIVELPEKRWFIGTQFHPEYQSKVGRPHPLFKSFVAATVAYAREKDLIESPKPVTRRNGAKLAKARI
;
A
#
# COMPACT_ATOMS: atom_id res chain seq x y z
N HIS A 1 0.50 33.21 12.44
CA HIS A 1 -0.44 32.77 11.39
C HIS A 1 -0.09 31.39 10.83
N ILE A 2 0.96 31.21 10.03
CA ILE A 2 1.29 29.88 9.46
C ILE A 2 1.59 28.84 10.57
N ILE A 3 2.37 29.23 11.58
CA ILE A 3 2.67 28.36 12.72
C ILE A 3 1.39 27.96 13.47
N ASP A 4 0.48 28.91 13.70
CA ASP A 4 -0.80 28.65 14.38
C ASP A 4 -1.67 27.67 13.58
N GLU A 5 -1.68 27.79 12.25
CA GLU A 5 -2.39 26.86 11.37
C GLU A 5 -1.80 25.45 11.45
N ILE A 6 -0.47 25.32 11.43
CA ILE A 6 0.21 24.03 11.60
C ILE A 6 -0.16 23.41 12.96
N LYS A 7 -0.08 24.20 14.03
CA LYS A 7 -0.45 23.76 15.39
C LYS A 7 -1.90 23.29 15.45
N HIS A 8 -2.83 24.04 14.83
CA HIS A 8 -4.23 23.67 14.76
C HIS A 8 -4.42 22.29 14.13
N TRP A 9 -3.78 22.02 12.98
CA TRP A 9 -3.88 20.71 12.33
C TRP A 9 -3.21 19.57 13.12
N MET A 10 -2.09 19.84 13.80
CA MET A 10 -1.43 18.85 14.66
C MET A 10 -2.30 18.48 15.87
N LEU A 11 -3.01 19.43 16.46
CA LEU A 11 -3.86 19.22 17.65
C LEU A 11 -5.23 18.64 17.33
N LYS A 12 -5.73 18.83 16.10
CA LYS A 12 -7.09 18.51 15.69
C LYS A 12 -7.56 17.09 16.05
N LEU A 13 -6.68 16.09 15.91
CA LEU A 13 -7.01 14.71 16.28
C LEU A 13 -7.06 14.53 17.81
N GLY A 14 -6.14 15.16 18.55
CA GLY A 14 -6.14 15.10 20.01
C GLY A 14 -7.35 15.80 20.64
N GLU A 15 -7.87 16.86 20.02
CA GLU A 15 -9.06 17.58 20.48
C GLU A 15 -10.36 16.76 20.42
N THR A 16 -10.36 15.63 19.70
CA THR A 16 -11.52 14.71 19.66
C THR A 16 -11.73 13.97 20.98
N GLY A 17 -10.68 13.81 21.79
CA GLY A 17 -10.69 12.97 22.99
C GLY A 17 -10.73 11.46 22.72
N GLU A 18 -10.64 11.03 21.45
CA GLU A 18 -10.70 9.61 21.07
C GLU A 18 -9.34 8.90 21.17
N TYR A 19 -8.23 9.64 21.19
CA TYR A 19 -6.87 9.11 21.10
C TYR A 19 -6.04 9.50 22.32
N ASP A 20 -5.33 8.55 22.91
CA ASP A 20 -4.41 8.80 24.03
C ASP A 20 -3.06 9.39 23.54
N VAL A 21 -2.59 8.98 22.35
CA VAL A 21 -1.33 9.43 21.75
C VAL A 21 -1.54 9.75 20.27
N VAL A 22 -1.08 10.92 19.84
CA VAL A 22 -1.04 11.32 18.42
C VAL A 22 0.40 11.31 17.92
N LEU A 23 0.72 10.39 17.01
CA LEU A 23 2.02 10.34 16.35
C LEU A 23 2.03 11.28 15.15
N THR A 24 2.85 12.34 15.22
CA THR A 24 3.04 13.27 14.09
C THR A 24 4.39 13.06 13.45
N GLU A 25 4.41 12.52 12.24
CA GLU A 25 5.63 12.43 11.41
C GLU A 25 5.87 13.76 10.68
N ILE A 26 7.08 14.30 10.81
CA ILE A 26 7.51 15.47 10.03
C ILE A 26 8.34 14.99 8.86
N GLY A 27 7.77 15.08 7.66
CA GLY A 27 8.48 14.76 6.42
C GLY A 27 9.64 15.73 6.14
N GLY A 28 10.57 15.29 5.28
CA GLY A 28 11.77 16.04 4.93
C GLY A 28 12.93 15.79 5.91
N THR A 29 13.98 16.63 5.85
CA THR A 29 15.15 16.52 6.73
C THR A 29 15.28 17.77 7.60
N VAL A 30 15.66 17.57 8.87
CA VAL A 30 15.99 18.68 9.77
C VAL A 30 17.15 19.50 9.20
N GLY A 31 16.89 20.80 8.99
CA GLY A 31 17.84 21.74 8.38
C GLY A 31 17.39 22.22 7.00
N ASP A 32 16.44 21.54 6.36
CA ASP A 32 15.86 22.00 5.11
C ASP A 32 14.93 23.21 5.36
N ILE A 33 14.92 24.17 4.44
CA ILE A 33 14.12 25.41 4.54
C ILE A 33 12.63 25.07 4.71
N GLU A 34 12.16 24.03 4.02
CA GLU A 34 10.78 23.54 4.03
C GLU A 34 10.34 23.05 5.42
N SER A 35 11.28 22.58 6.26
CA SER A 35 10.99 22.00 7.57
C SER A 35 10.86 23.05 8.69
N GLN A 36 11.38 24.27 8.48
CA GLN A 36 11.50 25.27 9.54
C GLN A 36 10.17 25.66 10.21
N PRO A 37 9.06 25.88 9.47
CA PRO A 37 7.78 26.19 10.09
C PRO A 37 7.26 25.07 10.99
N TYR A 38 7.51 23.81 10.64
CA TYR A 38 7.10 22.66 11.44
C TYR A 38 7.92 22.53 12.73
N LEU A 39 9.24 22.75 12.65
CA LEU A 39 10.10 22.73 13.84
C LEU A 39 9.72 23.84 14.83
N GLU A 40 9.41 25.05 14.34
CA GLU A 40 8.92 26.13 15.20
C GLU A 40 7.53 25.81 15.80
N ALA A 41 6.64 25.18 15.04
CA ALA A 41 5.34 24.73 15.55
C ALA A 41 5.49 23.70 16.68
N ILE A 42 6.36 22.68 16.50
CA ILE A 42 6.65 21.68 17.54
C ILE A 42 7.24 22.35 18.79
N ARG A 43 8.17 23.30 18.61
CA ARG A 43 8.79 24.03 19.72
C ARG A 43 7.76 24.81 20.53
N GLN A 44 6.80 25.47 19.87
CA GLN A 44 5.71 26.16 20.55
C GLN A 44 4.73 25.19 21.21
N LEU A 45 4.32 24.11 20.53
CA LEU A 45 3.43 23.10 21.12
C LEU A 45 4.03 22.46 22.38
N ARG A 46 5.33 22.17 22.36
CA ARG A 46 6.03 21.64 23.54
C ARG A 46 6.05 22.64 24.70
N TYR A 47 6.11 23.93 24.41
CA TYR A 47 5.97 24.97 25.43
C TYR A 47 4.54 25.04 25.97
N ASP A 48 3.55 25.00 25.08
CA ASP A 48 2.12 25.14 25.42
C ASP A 48 1.56 23.92 26.19
N LEU A 49 1.89 22.71 25.73
CA LEU A 49 1.41 21.44 26.29
C LEU A 49 2.27 20.91 27.44
N GLY A 50 3.53 21.34 27.51
CA GLY A 50 4.51 20.88 28.49
C GLY A 50 5.15 19.54 28.16
N ALA A 51 6.32 19.29 28.76
CA ALA A 51 7.17 18.15 28.45
C ALA A 51 6.55 16.78 28.77
N ARG A 52 5.60 16.70 29.71
CA ARG A 52 4.90 15.43 30.03
C ARG A 52 3.93 15.00 28.92
N ASN A 53 3.41 15.96 28.15
CA ASN A 53 2.40 15.71 27.11
C ASN A 53 3.00 15.68 25.69
N THR A 54 4.34 15.72 25.57
CA THR A 54 5.03 15.76 24.27
C THR A 54 6.30 14.94 24.31
N LEU A 55 6.60 14.22 23.23
CA LEU A 55 7.83 13.46 23.07
C LEU A 55 8.43 13.67 21.68
N ASN A 56 9.69 14.06 21.63
CA ASN A 56 10.47 14.23 20.40
C ASN A 56 11.38 13.02 20.19
N ALA A 57 11.00 12.14 19.26
CA ALA A 57 11.86 11.06 18.78
C ALA A 57 12.59 11.51 17.51
N HIS A 58 13.93 11.57 17.54
CA HIS A 58 14.73 12.02 16.40
C HIS A 58 15.38 10.84 15.68
N LEU A 59 14.94 10.58 14.45
CA LEU A 59 15.51 9.54 13.59
C LEU A 59 16.77 10.04 12.89
N THR A 60 17.88 9.32 13.07
CA THR A 60 19.18 9.65 12.46
C THR A 60 19.82 8.44 11.82
N LEU A 61 20.77 8.67 10.91
CA LEU A 61 21.57 7.60 10.29
C LEU A 61 22.93 7.50 10.96
N VAL A 62 23.29 6.29 11.41
CA VAL A 62 24.64 5.93 11.89
C VAL A 62 25.29 5.03 10.83
N PRO A 63 25.98 5.63 9.84
CA PRO A 63 26.53 4.87 8.72
C PRO A 63 27.74 4.04 9.14
N TYR A 64 27.89 2.89 8.49
CA TYR A 64 29.07 2.05 8.57
C TYR A 64 30.01 2.37 7.40
N LEU A 65 31.28 2.68 7.69
CA LEU A 65 32.28 2.89 6.66
C LEU A 65 33.07 1.60 6.43
N ALA A 66 32.69 0.85 5.40
CA ALA A 66 33.32 -0.43 5.05
C ALA A 66 34.85 -0.34 4.89
N ALA A 67 35.37 0.77 4.35
CA ALA A 67 36.80 0.99 4.19
C ALA A 67 37.56 1.15 5.51
N ALA A 68 36.89 1.61 6.57
CA ALA A 68 37.46 1.85 7.90
C ALA A 68 37.03 0.81 8.94
N GLY A 69 36.04 -0.03 8.62
CA GLY A 69 35.54 -1.07 9.50
C GLY A 69 34.77 -0.57 10.72
N GLU A 70 34.28 0.68 10.72
CA GLU A 70 33.72 1.33 11.91
C GLU A 70 32.42 2.11 11.64
N LEU A 71 31.59 2.23 12.68
CA LEU A 71 30.39 3.07 12.71
C LEU A 71 30.75 4.53 12.97
N LYS A 72 30.16 5.45 12.19
CA LYS A 72 30.37 6.89 12.36
C LYS A 72 29.19 7.56 13.02
N THR A 73 29.41 8.03 14.25
CA THR A 73 28.42 8.78 15.03
C THR A 73 28.29 10.26 14.65
N LYS A 74 29.22 10.77 13.83
CA LYS A 74 29.33 12.21 13.54
C LYS A 74 28.10 12.79 12.82
N PRO A 75 27.50 12.13 11.82
CA PRO A 75 26.28 12.61 11.16
C PRO A 75 25.14 12.82 12.16
N THR A 76 24.89 11.85 13.05
CA THR A 76 23.91 11.96 14.13
C THR A 76 24.18 13.16 15.04
N GLN A 77 25.43 13.38 15.47
CA GLN A 77 25.79 14.52 16.31
C GLN A 77 25.49 15.87 15.64
N HIS A 78 25.80 16.00 14.35
CA HIS A 78 25.49 17.22 13.60
C HIS A 78 23.98 17.41 13.44
N SER A 79 23.25 16.34 13.11
CA SER A 79 21.79 16.39 12.99
C SER A 79 21.11 16.84 14.28
N VAL A 80 21.53 16.30 15.44
CA VAL A 80 21.02 16.73 16.75
C VAL A 80 21.39 18.18 17.03
N LYS A 81 22.61 18.62 16.71
CA LYS A 81 23.01 20.03 16.87
C LYS A 81 22.15 20.97 16.02
N THR A 82 21.77 20.57 14.81
CA THR A 82 20.85 21.34 13.96
C THR A 82 19.47 21.41 14.62
N LEU A 83 18.93 20.29 15.10
CA LEU A 83 17.64 20.25 15.81
C LEU A 83 17.65 21.18 17.05
N LEU A 84 18.74 21.13 17.84
CA LEU A 84 18.95 21.99 18.99
C LEU A 84 19.01 23.48 18.63
N SER A 85 19.52 23.84 17.44
CA SER A 85 19.55 25.23 16.99
C SER A 85 18.15 25.82 16.77
N TYR A 86 17.14 24.95 16.59
CA TYR A 86 15.72 25.32 16.57
C TYR A 86 15.05 25.21 17.95
N GLY A 87 15.83 25.07 19.03
CA GLY A 87 15.30 24.99 20.40
C GLY A 87 14.64 23.66 20.75
N LEU A 88 14.91 22.60 19.99
CA LEU A 88 14.33 21.28 20.20
C LEU A 88 15.41 20.29 20.70
N GLN A 89 15.25 19.79 21.92
CA GLN A 89 16.03 18.68 22.45
C GLN A 89 15.28 17.37 22.12
N PRO A 90 15.93 16.37 21.51
CA PRO A 90 15.34 15.05 21.38
C PRO A 90 15.24 14.36 22.74
N ASP A 91 14.11 13.69 22.98
CA ASP A 91 13.90 12.84 24.15
C ASP A 91 14.38 11.40 23.90
N ILE A 92 14.26 10.95 22.65
CA ILE A 92 14.70 9.65 22.16
C ILE A 92 15.49 9.86 20.87
N LEU A 93 16.63 9.19 20.77
CA LEU A 93 17.43 9.15 19.56
C LEU A 93 17.28 7.78 18.90
N VAL A 94 16.61 7.75 17.75
CA VAL A 94 16.44 6.52 16.97
C VAL A 94 17.55 6.47 15.92
N CYS A 95 18.48 5.53 16.09
CA CYS A 95 19.67 5.40 15.27
C CYS A 95 19.47 4.31 14.23
N ARG A 96 19.19 4.68 12.99
CA ARG A 96 19.16 3.75 11.86
C ARG A 96 20.58 3.28 11.54
N SER A 97 20.80 1.97 11.49
CA SER A 97 22.11 1.41 11.16
C SER A 97 22.03 0.00 10.57
N GLU A 98 23.00 -0.37 9.75
CA GLU A 98 23.18 -1.73 9.22
C GLU A 98 23.74 -2.69 10.28
N TYR A 99 24.49 -2.17 11.27
CA TYR A 99 25.20 -2.96 12.28
C TYR A 99 24.71 -2.64 13.70
N PRO A 100 24.89 -3.57 14.66
CA PRO A 100 24.60 -3.31 16.07
C PRO A 100 25.39 -2.12 16.61
N LEU A 101 24.77 -1.36 17.52
CA LEU A 101 25.46 -0.32 18.28
C LEU A 101 26.00 -0.93 19.57
N ASP A 102 27.31 -1.01 19.69
CA ASP A 102 27.97 -1.39 20.93
C ASP A 102 27.76 -0.32 22.04
N ALA A 103 28.14 -0.67 23.27
CA ALA A 103 27.96 0.20 24.42
C ALA A 103 28.78 1.50 24.34
N ASP A 104 29.93 1.49 23.66
CA ASP A 104 30.78 2.67 23.50
C ASP A 104 30.16 3.67 22.53
N VAL A 105 29.65 3.20 21.40
CA VAL A 105 28.90 3.99 20.42
C VAL A 105 27.66 4.60 21.06
N ARG A 106 26.89 3.83 21.83
CA ARG A 106 25.71 4.32 22.55
C ARG A 106 26.07 5.40 23.57
N ARG A 107 27.08 5.17 24.42
CA ARG A 107 27.58 6.16 25.40
C ARG A 107 28.05 7.45 24.72
N LYS A 108 28.79 7.31 23.62
CA LYS A 108 29.28 8.45 22.84
C LYS A 108 28.12 9.27 22.26
N LEU A 109 27.15 8.61 21.62
CA LEU A 109 25.96 9.28 21.09
C LEU A 109 25.19 10.00 22.19
N ALA A 110 24.94 9.33 23.31
CA ALA A 110 24.26 9.89 24.47
C ALA A 110 24.94 11.17 24.98
N LEU A 111 26.25 11.10 25.22
CA LEU A 111 27.05 12.23 25.70
C LEU A 111 27.04 13.41 24.72
N PHE A 112 27.30 13.16 23.44
CA PHE A 112 27.40 14.25 22.45
C PHE A 112 26.06 14.82 22.01
N CYS A 113 24.97 14.06 22.17
CA CYS A 113 23.61 14.49 21.80
C CYS A 113 22.79 14.95 23.01
N ASN A 114 23.38 14.94 24.21
CA ASN A 114 22.73 15.32 25.46
C ASN A 114 21.42 14.54 25.73
N VAL A 115 21.46 13.22 25.53
CA VAL A 115 20.33 12.31 25.82
C VAL A 115 20.78 11.21 26.77
N GLU A 116 19.83 10.58 27.47
CA GLU A 116 20.12 9.42 28.31
C GLU A 116 20.64 8.25 27.47
N ALA A 117 21.60 7.47 28.00
CA ALA A 117 22.17 6.33 27.28
C ALA A 117 21.11 5.29 26.86
N ARG A 118 20.10 5.06 27.70
CA ARG A 118 18.96 4.17 27.40
C ARG A 118 18.01 4.72 26.33
N ALA A 119 18.08 6.02 26.05
CA ALA A 119 17.27 6.69 25.02
C ALA A 119 17.92 6.69 23.64
N VAL A 120 19.13 6.12 23.51
CA VAL A 120 19.75 5.82 22.22
C VAL A 120 19.30 4.42 21.78
N LYS A 121 18.30 4.38 20.90
CA LYS A 121 17.65 3.16 20.41
C LYS A 121 18.13 2.80 19.01
N LEU A 122 18.48 1.54 18.78
CA LEU A 122 18.89 1.07 17.45
C LEU A 122 17.64 0.76 16.60
N ALA A 123 17.59 1.34 15.40
CA ALA A 123 16.67 0.91 14.35
C ALA A 123 17.49 0.16 13.29
N ARG A 124 17.76 -1.13 13.53
CA ARG A 124 18.57 -1.93 12.60
C ARG A 124 17.83 -2.19 11.29
N ASP A 125 18.57 -2.30 10.20
CA ASP A 125 17.99 -2.75 8.93
C ASP A 125 17.40 -4.16 9.11
N ALA A 126 16.10 -4.25 8.85
CA ALA A 126 15.32 -5.48 8.96
C ALA A 126 15.30 -6.25 7.62
N GLU A 127 15.08 -7.57 7.66
CA GLU A 127 14.88 -8.37 6.44
C GLU A 127 13.53 -8.06 5.80
N SER A 128 12.57 -7.67 6.63
CA SER A 128 11.27 -7.16 6.20
C SER A 128 10.82 -5.99 7.05
N ILE A 129 10.06 -5.06 6.45
CA ILE A 129 9.44 -3.94 7.16
C ILE A 129 8.55 -4.42 8.33
N TYR A 130 8.00 -5.63 8.21
CA TYR A 130 7.14 -6.22 9.22
C TYR A 130 7.89 -6.69 10.47
N GLU A 131 9.22 -6.81 10.44
CA GLU A 131 9.99 -7.16 11.64
C GLU A 131 10.28 -5.94 12.51
N VAL A 132 10.25 -4.74 11.93
CA VAL A 132 10.62 -3.49 12.61
C VAL A 132 9.94 -3.32 13.97
N PRO A 133 8.62 -3.58 14.14
CA PRO A 133 7.98 -3.50 15.45
C PRO A 133 8.62 -4.43 16.51
N LEU A 134 8.96 -5.66 16.15
CA LEU A 134 9.61 -6.61 17.06
C LEU A 134 11.03 -6.15 17.42
N LEU A 135 11.76 -5.61 16.44
CA LEU A 135 13.12 -5.11 16.64
C LEU A 135 13.16 -3.88 17.53
N LEU A 136 12.19 -2.98 17.39
CA LEU A 136 12.06 -1.80 18.24
C LEU A 136 11.59 -2.17 19.67
N LYS A 137 10.74 -3.19 19.80
CA LYS A 137 10.35 -3.76 21.09
C LYS A 137 11.54 -4.41 21.81
N GLU A 138 12.37 -5.17 21.11
CA GLU A 138 13.61 -5.73 21.66
C GLU A 138 14.57 -4.65 22.16
N GLU A 139 14.58 -3.48 21.52
CA GLU A 139 15.32 -2.30 21.98
C GLU A 139 14.65 -1.53 23.13
N GLY A 140 13.42 -1.91 23.53
CA GLY A 140 12.63 -1.26 24.58
C GLY A 140 12.26 0.18 24.25
N LEU A 141 11.90 0.46 22.98
CA LEU A 141 11.46 1.79 22.56
C LEU A 141 10.06 2.11 23.08
N ASP A 142 9.15 1.14 23.00
CA ASP A 142 7.76 1.21 23.48
C ASP A 142 7.71 1.56 24.97
N ASP A 143 8.41 0.80 25.81
CA ASP A 143 8.45 1.04 27.26
C ASP A 143 8.96 2.45 27.59
N LEU A 144 9.99 2.91 26.87
CA LEU A 144 10.57 4.24 27.08
C LEU A 144 9.61 5.36 26.68
N VAL A 145 8.79 5.16 25.63
CA VAL A 145 7.77 6.12 25.21
C VAL A 145 6.66 6.20 26.27
N VAL A 146 6.16 5.06 26.76
CA VAL A 146 5.13 4.99 27.80
C VAL A 146 5.59 5.67 29.10
N GLU A 147 6.85 5.44 29.49
CA GLU A 147 7.45 6.09 30.66
C GLU A 147 7.57 7.61 30.47
N LYS A 148 8.16 8.06 29.35
CA LYS A 148 8.43 9.50 29.12
C LYS A 148 7.18 10.35 28.94
N LEU A 149 6.09 9.75 28.44
CA LEU A 149 4.78 10.39 28.31
C LEU A 149 3.91 10.21 29.57
N HIS A 150 4.42 9.56 30.62
CA HIS A 150 3.68 9.31 31.87
C HIS A 150 2.30 8.66 31.66
N ILE A 151 2.13 7.88 30.59
CA ILE A 151 0.83 7.31 30.19
C ILE A 151 0.25 6.45 31.32
N HIS A 152 1.10 5.73 32.03
CA HIS A 152 0.72 4.87 33.16
C HIS A 152 0.24 5.64 34.41
N GLU A 153 0.60 6.91 34.56
CA GLU A 153 0.13 7.78 35.65
C GLU A 153 -1.19 8.46 35.27
N ASP A 154 -1.32 8.86 33.99
CA ASP A 154 -2.34 9.81 33.54
C ASP A 154 -3.54 9.11 32.87
N VAL A 155 -3.40 7.87 32.41
CA VAL A 155 -4.47 7.10 31.76
C VAL A 155 -4.93 5.95 32.66
N GLU A 156 -6.10 6.11 33.28
CA GLU A 156 -6.78 5.06 34.04
C GLU A 156 -7.41 4.00 33.11
N ARG A 157 -6.57 3.21 32.43
CA ARG A 157 -7.01 2.03 31.67
C ARG A 157 -6.22 0.80 32.09
N GLU A 158 -6.95 -0.28 32.36
CA GLU A 158 -6.37 -1.60 32.59
C GLU A 158 -5.57 -2.03 31.34
N GLY A 159 -4.42 -2.68 31.56
CA GLY A 159 -3.61 -3.27 30.50
C GLY A 159 -2.59 -2.36 29.80
N ILE A 160 -2.47 -1.06 30.13
CA ILE A 160 -1.48 -0.16 29.50
C ILE A 160 -0.03 -0.60 29.72
N LEU A 161 0.25 -1.21 30.87
CA LEU A 161 1.57 -1.73 31.24
C LEU A 161 1.74 -3.22 30.91
N GLU A 162 0.70 -3.87 30.34
CA GLU A 162 0.81 -5.26 29.93
C GLU A 162 1.60 -5.36 28.62
N GLU A 163 2.33 -6.47 28.45
CA GLU A 163 3.02 -6.71 27.18
C GLU A 163 2.00 -6.79 26.03
N PRO A 164 2.22 -6.08 24.91
CA PRO A 164 1.30 -6.12 23.79
C PRO A 164 1.21 -7.54 23.23
N ASP A 165 -0.01 -8.03 23.00
CA ASP A 165 -0.21 -9.30 22.30
C ASP A 165 0.19 -9.15 20.82
N LEU A 166 1.32 -9.76 20.48
CA LEU A 166 1.88 -9.77 19.13
C LEU A 166 1.71 -11.12 18.43
N THR A 167 0.84 -12.00 18.95
CA THR A 167 0.66 -13.38 18.45
C THR A 167 0.35 -13.39 16.95
N GLU A 168 -0.65 -12.65 16.49
CA GLU A 168 -1.03 -12.59 15.07
C GLU A 168 0.13 -12.07 14.18
N TRP A 169 0.90 -11.11 14.70
CA TRP A 169 2.02 -10.51 13.99
C TRP A 169 3.19 -11.48 13.83
N ILE A 170 3.53 -12.21 14.90
CA ILE A 170 4.55 -13.25 14.91
C ILE A 170 4.14 -14.40 13.99
N GLU A 171 2.89 -14.84 14.03
CA GLU A 171 2.38 -15.87 13.12
C GLU A 171 2.46 -15.44 11.65
N PHE A 172 2.09 -14.18 11.36
CA PHE A 172 2.22 -13.61 10.02
C PHE A 172 3.68 -13.65 9.54
N LEU A 173 4.63 -13.22 10.37
CA LEU A 173 6.05 -13.26 10.05
C LEU A 173 6.56 -14.70 9.83
N ASN A 174 6.10 -15.65 10.63
CA ASN A 174 6.43 -17.06 10.46
C ASN A 174 5.97 -17.59 9.10
N ARG A 175 4.72 -17.29 8.69
CA ARG A 175 4.19 -17.66 7.37
C ARG A 175 4.93 -16.95 6.23
N LEU A 176 5.29 -15.68 6.42
CA LEU A 176 6.04 -14.90 5.44
C LEU A 176 7.44 -15.48 5.19
N LYS A 177 8.15 -15.88 6.25
CA LYS A 177 9.52 -16.41 6.17
C LYS A 177 9.59 -17.89 5.76
N LYS A 178 8.53 -18.65 6.00
CA LYS A 178 8.45 -20.09 5.69
C LYS A 178 7.22 -20.42 4.84
N PRO A 179 7.18 -19.97 3.59
CA PRO A 179 6.11 -20.34 2.67
C PRO A 179 6.24 -21.81 2.21
N ASP A 180 5.12 -22.45 1.93
CA ASP A 180 5.04 -23.83 1.44
C ASP A 180 5.39 -23.95 -0.07
N GLY A 181 5.38 -22.83 -0.78
CA GLY A 181 5.65 -22.74 -2.21
C GLY A 181 5.67 -21.29 -2.69
N SER A 182 5.95 -21.07 -3.97
CA SER A 182 5.81 -19.76 -4.62
C SER A 182 4.95 -19.82 -5.87
N VAL A 183 4.20 -18.74 -6.11
CA VAL A 183 3.38 -18.55 -7.31
C VAL A 183 3.70 -17.24 -8.00
N SER A 184 3.78 -17.26 -9.32
CA SER A 184 4.04 -16.07 -10.13
C SER A 184 2.73 -15.40 -10.54
N ILE A 185 2.60 -14.09 -10.32
CA ILE A 185 1.45 -13.28 -10.73
C ILE A 185 1.95 -12.12 -11.59
N ALA A 186 1.37 -11.94 -12.78
CA ALA A 186 1.69 -10.78 -13.62
C ALA A 186 0.95 -9.54 -13.13
N LEU A 187 1.69 -8.47 -12.82
CA LEU A 187 1.14 -7.14 -12.59
C LEU A 187 1.32 -6.30 -13.86
N VAL A 188 0.23 -6.13 -14.60
CA VAL A 188 0.20 -5.41 -15.87
C VAL A 188 -0.14 -3.94 -15.63
N GLY A 189 0.88 -3.09 -15.70
CA GLY A 189 0.80 -1.68 -15.33
C GLY A 189 1.58 -0.77 -16.26
N LYS A 190 1.26 0.53 -16.23
CA LYS A 190 1.94 1.56 -17.01
C LYS A 190 3.23 2.04 -16.33
N TYR A 191 3.24 2.05 -15.00
CA TYR A 191 4.31 2.66 -14.20
C TYR A 191 5.20 1.62 -13.52
N VAL A 192 5.31 0.42 -14.09
CA VAL A 192 6.02 -0.70 -13.46
C VAL A 192 7.54 -0.49 -13.33
N THR A 193 8.09 0.49 -14.04
CA THR A 193 9.49 0.91 -13.92
C THR A 193 9.76 1.74 -12.67
N HIS A 194 8.72 2.35 -12.07
CA HIS A 194 8.79 3.04 -10.79
C HIS A 194 8.35 2.09 -9.68
N GLN A 195 9.30 1.66 -8.85
CA GLN A 195 9.06 0.65 -7.80
C GLN A 195 7.92 1.03 -6.84
N ASP A 196 7.67 2.33 -6.65
CA ASP A 196 6.67 2.82 -5.70
C ASP A 196 5.27 2.98 -6.28
N ALA A 197 5.10 2.96 -7.60
CA ALA A 197 3.81 3.26 -8.25
C ALA A 197 2.70 2.27 -7.87
N TYR A 198 3.07 1.04 -7.53
CA TYR A 198 2.15 -0.04 -7.16
C TYR A 198 2.44 -0.61 -5.76
N LYS A 199 3.10 0.17 -4.89
CA LYS A 199 3.54 -0.30 -3.57
C LYS A 199 2.41 -0.93 -2.74
N SER A 200 1.25 -0.27 -2.62
CA SER A 200 0.11 -0.80 -1.86
C SER A 200 -0.44 -2.12 -2.43
N ILE A 201 -0.45 -2.27 -3.75
CA ILE A 201 -0.86 -3.52 -4.42
C ILE A 201 0.15 -4.62 -4.12
N SER A 202 1.45 -4.32 -4.28
CA SER A 202 2.53 -5.26 -3.97
C SER A 202 2.50 -5.73 -2.51
N GLU A 203 2.30 -4.82 -1.56
CA GLU A 203 2.15 -5.18 -0.15
C GLU A 203 0.90 -6.04 0.09
N SER A 204 -0.23 -5.73 -0.56
CA SER A 204 -1.45 -6.53 -0.44
C SER A 204 -1.25 -7.97 -0.89
N PHE A 205 -0.42 -8.21 -1.92
CA PHE A 205 -0.03 -9.54 -2.35
C PHE A 205 0.90 -10.26 -1.36
N ILE A 206 1.81 -9.55 -0.70
CA ILE A 206 2.65 -10.14 0.36
C ILE A 206 1.77 -10.61 1.52
N LEU A 207 0.82 -9.77 1.95
CA LEU A 207 -0.12 -10.09 3.03
C LEU A 207 -1.03 -11.27 2.66
N ALA A 208 -1.59 -11.26 1.46
CA ALA A 208 -2.44 -12.36 0.96
C ALA A 208 -1.67 -13.65 0.71
N GLY A 209 -0.41 -13.57 0.24
CA GLY A 209 0.49 -14.69 0.09
C GLY A 209 0.78 -15.37 1.43
N SER A 210 1.16 -14.58 2.44
CA SER A 210 1.37 -15.09 3.81
C SER A 210 0.13 -15.80 4.35
N ALA A 211 -1.08 -15.26 4.15
CA ALA A 211 -2.32 -15.91 4.58
C ALA A 211 -2.63 -17.22 3.82
N ASN A 212 -2.12 -17.37 2.59
CA ASN A 212 -2.22 -18.60 1.80
C ASN A 212 -0.99 -19.50 1.91
N ARG A 213 -0.05 -19.19 2.82
CA ARG A 213 1.23 -19.89 3.02
C ARG A 213 2.06 -20.03 1.75
N VAL A 214 1.99 -19.06 0.84
CA VAL A 214 2.78 -19.02 -0.39
C VAL A 214 3.50 -17.70 -0.51
N ARG A 215 4.66 -17.70 -1.17
CA ARG A 215 5.25 -16.47 -1.65
C ARG A 215 4.63 -16.07 -2.98
N VAL A 216 4.17 -14.83 -3.08
CA VAL A 216 3.71 -14.26 -4.35
C VAL A 216 4.90 -13.55 -5.01
N ASP A 217 5.31 -14.05 -6.17
CA ASP A 217 6.35 -13.44 -6.99
C ASP A 217 5.68 -12.59 -8.08
N LEU A 218 5.68 -11.26 -7.89
CA LEU A 218 5.07 -10.34 -8.86
C LEU A 218 5.99 -10.13 -10.06
N LYS A 219 5.54 -10.60 -11.23
CA LYS A 219 6.15 -10.27 -12.52
C LYS A 219 5.59 -8.94 -13.00
N LEU A 220 6.41 -7.90 -12.87
CA LEU A 220 6.06 -6.56 -13.34
C LEU A 220 6.09 -6.50 -14.88
N VAL A 221 4.94 -6.27 -15.51
CA VAL A 221 4.79 -6.24 -16.97
C VAL A 221 4.37 -4.84 -17.40
N LEU A 222 5.18 -4.22 -18.26
CA LEU A 222 4.86 -2.91 -18.83
C LEU A 222 3.76 -3.08 -19.87
N SER A 223 2.63 -2.41 -19.66
CA SER A 223 1.47 -2.54 -20.55
C SER A 223 1.74 -2.01 -21.97
N ASP A 224 2.68 -1.08 -22.15
CA ASP A 224 3.08 -0.57 -23.47
C ASP A 224 3.83 -1.63 -24.30
N ASP A 225 4.47 -2.61 -23.65
CA ASP A 225 5.27 -3.65 -24.31
C ASP A 225 4.45 -4.91 -24.62
N LEU A 226 3.20 -4.98 -24.16
CA LEU A 226 2.36 -6.18 -24.29
C LEU A 226 1.40 -6.05 -25.47
N ASN A 227 1.41 -7.04 -26.36
CA ASN A 227 0.55 -7.11 -27.55
C ASN A 227 0.14 -8.55 -27.86
N SER A 228 -0.72 -8.73 -28.88
CA SER A 228 -1.25 -10.05 -29.25
C SER A 228 -0.17 -11.04 -29.71
N GLU A 229 0.97 -10.56 -30.21
CA GLU A 229 2.05 -11.41 -30.70
C GLU A 229 2.89 -12.00 -29.56
N ASN A 230 3.11 -11.23 -28.48
CA ASN A 230 3.98 -11.64 -27.37
C ASN A 230 3.24 -12.03 -26.08
N VAL A 231 1.92 -11.81 -25.98
CA VAL A 231 1.16 -12.06 -24.74
C VAL A 231 1.34 -13.47 -24.19
N LYS A 232 1.39 -14.48 -25.08
CA LYS A 232 1.56 -15.88 -24.69
C LYS A 232 2.95 -16.14 -24.11
N GLU A 233 3.98 -15.52 -24.64
CA GLU A 233 5.36 -15.63 -24.13
C GLU A 233 5.48 -14.93 -22.78
N VAL A 234 4.89 -13.74 -22.64
CA VAL A 234 5.01 -12.92 -21.44
C VAL A 234 4.17 -13.46 -20.27
N LEU A 235 2.94 -13.91 -20.54
CA LEU A 235 1.95 -14.32 -19.53
C LEU A 235 1.72 -15.83 -19.45
N GLY A 236 2.31 -16.64 -20.32
CA GLY A 236 2.03 -18.09 -20.39
C GLY A 236 2.44 -18.90 -19.16
N GLU A 237 3.40 -18.39 -18.39
CA GLU A 237 3.93 -19.06 -17.18
C GLU A 237 3.46 -18.42 -15.87
N VAL A 238 2.55 -17.45 -15.91
CA VAL A 238 1.99 -16.87 -14.67
C VAL A 238 0.72 -17.62 -14.24
N ALA A 239 0.54 -17.73 -12.93
CA ALA A 239 -0.61 -18.40 -12.34
C ALA A 239 -1.80 -17.46 -12.11
N GLY A 240 -1.61 -16.15 -12.31
CA GLY A 240 -2.64 -15.13 -12.14
C GLY A 240 -2.22 -13.82 -12.83
N ILE A 241 -3.21 -13.02 -13.22
CA ILE A 241 -3.00 -11.73 -13.90
C ILE A 241 -3.77 -10.65 -13.13
N VAL A 242 -3.07 -9.60 -12.71
CA VAL A 242 -3.68 -8.38 -12.18
C VAL A 242 -3.44 -7.21 -13.12
N VAL A 243 -4.51 -6.53 -13.52
CA VAL A 243 -4.42 -5.30 -14.30
C VAL A 243 -4.57 -4.12 -13.34
N ALA A 244 -3.45 -3.43 -13.16
CA ALA A 244 -3.32 -2.35 -12.19
C ALA A 244 -4.04 -1.06 -12.64
N PRO A 245 -4.37 -0.15 -11.71
CA PRO A 245 -4.88 1.17 -12.04
C PRO A 245 -3.88 2.00 -12.86
N GLY A 246 -4.36 3.07 -13.48
CA GLY A 246 -3.54 4.00 -14.24
C GLY A 246 -4.31 5.25 -14.65
N PHE A 247 -3.59 6.24 -15.16
CA PHE A 247 -4.16 7.47 -15.71
C PHE A 247 -3.59 7.75 -17.10
N GLY A 248 -4.43 8.32 -17.95
CA GLY A 248 -4.11 8.69 -19.33
C GLY A 248 -4.14 7.52 -20.32
N GLU A 249 -4.12 7.87 -21.61
CA GLU A 249 -4.44 6.98 -22.74
C GLU A 249 -3.38 5.90 -23.03
N ARG A 250 -2.14 6.08 -22.57
CA ARG A 250 -1.04 5.15 -22.85
C ARG A 250 -1.22 3.80 -22.13
N GLY A 251 -0.94 2.71 -22.85
CA GLY A 251 -0.88 1.36 -22.31
C GLY A 251 -2.22 0.67 -22.12
N ILE A 252 -3.31 1.24 -22.64
CA ILE A 252 -4.64 0.63 -22.58
C ILE A 252 -4.69 -0.65 -23.44
N ASP A 253 -4.15 -0.63 -24.66
CA ASP A 253 -4.22 -1.78 -25.57
C ASP A 253 -3.58 -3.03 -24.98
N GLY A 254 -2.39 -2.91 -24.38
CA GLY A 254 -1.75 -4.06 -23.71
C GLY A 254 -2.53 -4.56 -22.50
N LYS A 255 -3.24 -3.67 -21.77
CA LYS A 255 -4.16 -4.11 -20.71
C LYS A 255 -5.33 -4.91 -21.28
N LEU A 256 -5.94 -4.46 -22.38
CA LEU A 256 -7.02 -5.19 -23.05
C LEU A 256 -6.55 -6.56 -23.53
N VAL A 257 -5.35 -6.64 -24.11
CA VAL A 257 -4.74 -7.91 -24.53
C VAL A 257 -4.50 -8.86 -23.34
N ALA A 258 -4.00 -8.36 -22.20
CA ALA A 258 -3.82 -9.16 -21.00
C ALA A 258 -5.15 -9.73 -20.46
N ILE A 259 -6.21 -8.91 -20.48
CA ILE A 259 -7.54 -9.30 -20.00
C ILE A 259 -8.13 -10.36 -20.93
N GLN A 260 -8.04 -10.14 -22.25
CA GLN A 260 -8.50 -11.10 -23.24
C GLN A 260 -7.80 -12.45 -23.04
N TYR A 261 -6.48 -12.43 -22.88
CA TYR A 261 -5.70 -13.64 -22.62
C TYR A 261 -6.17 -14.36 -21.35
N ALA A 262 -6.37 -13.63 -20.24
CA ALA A 262 -6.87 -14.20 -19.00
C ALA A 262 -8.27 -14.82 -19.16
N ARG A 263 -9.19 -14.11 -19.82
CA ARG A 263 -10.56 -14.56 -20.07
C ARG A 263 -10.59 -15.81 -20.94
N GLU A 264 -9.84 -15.85 -22.02
CA GLU A 264 -9.86 -16.95 -23.00
C GLU A 264 -9.16 -18.21 -22.48
N ASN A 265 -8.11 -18.05 -21.66
CA ASN A 265 -7.35 -19.17 -21.09
C ASN A 265 -7.80 -19.54 -19.66
N ASP A 266 -8.84 -18.87 -19.14
CA ASP A 266 -9.36 -19.07 -17.79
C ASP A 266 -8.27 -18.95 -16.71
N VAL A 267 -7.33 -18.01 -16.91
CA VAL A 267 -6.32 -17.64 -15.89
C VAL A 267 -7.00 -16.73 -14.87
N PRO A 268 -6.77 -16.92 -13.55
CA PRO A 268 -7.30 -16.02 -12.53
C PRO A 268 -6.98 -14.56 -12.86
N PHE A 269 -8.01 -13.71 -12.89
CA PHE A 269 -7.91 -12.32 -13.31
C PHE A 269 -8.45 -11.35 -12.25
N PHE A 270 -7.65 -10.34 -11.90
CA PHE A 270 -8.04 -9.24 -11.01
C PHE A 270 -7.87 -7.87 -11.69
N GLY A 271 -8.96 -7.15 -11.93
CA GLY A 271 -8.94 -5.78 -12.42
C GLY A 271 -9.16 -4.77 -11.29
N ILE A 272 -8.25 -3.80 -11.10
CA ILE A 272 -8.40 -2.76 -10.06
C ILE A 272 -8.59 -1.39 -10.69
N CYS A 273 -9.69 -0.71 -10.35
CA CYS A 273 -10.09 0.60 -10.85
C CYS A 273 -10.09 0.63 -12.39
N LEU A 274 -9.12 1.27 -13.04
CA LEU A 274 -8.96 1.22 -14.50
C LEU A 274 -8.91 -0.23 -15.03
N GLY A 275 -8.37 -1.18 -14.26
CA GLY A 275 -8.38 -2.59 -14.64
C GLY A 275 -9.79 -3.18 -14.78
N MET A 276 -10.74 -2.77 -13.94
CA MET A 276 -12.16 -3.15 -14.10
C MET A 276 -12.74 -2.52 -15.37
N GLN A 277 -12.49 -1.23 -15.57
CA GLN A 277 -12.98 -0.51 -16.75
C GLN A 277 -12.46 -1.13 -18.05
N CYS A 278 -11.17 -1.46 -18.11
CA CYS A 278 -10.58 -2.17 -19.24
C CYS A 278 -11.23 -3.56 -19.44
N ALA A 279 -11.62 -4.26 -18.36
CA ALA A 279 -12.29 -5.55 -18.48
C ALA A 279 -13.69 -5.43 -19.09
N VAL A 280 -14.43 -4.38 -18.73
CA VAL A 280 -15.72 -4.05 -19.37
C VAL A 280 -15.53 -3.74 -20.86
N VAL A 281 -14.51 -2.95 -21.21
CA VAL A 281 -14.18 -2.62 -22.61
C VAL A 281 -13.80 -3.87 -23.40
N GLU A 282 -12.91 -4.71 -22.87
CA GLU A 282 -12.49 -5.96 -23.51
C GLU A 282 -13.68 -6.89 -23.77
N PHE A 283 -14.55 -7.05 -22.78
CA PHE A 283 -15.74 -7.89 -22.90
C PHE A 283 -16.71 -7.35 -23.95
N ALA A 284 -16.97 -6.04 -23.95
CA ALA A 284 -17.84 -5.41 -24.93
C ALA A 284 -17.34 -5.61 -26.38
N ARG A 285 -16.03 -5.46 -26.60
CA ARG A 285 -15.41 -5.68 -27.92
C ARG A 285 -15.48 -7.12 -28.36
N ASN A 286 -15.04 -8.03 -27.50
CA ASN A 286 -14.75 -9.41 -27.91
C ASN A 286 -15.95 -10.34 -27.74
N VAL A 287 -16.77 -10.14 -26.71
CA VAL A 287 -17.95 -10.98 -26.42
C VAL A 287 -19.21 -10.37 -27.02
N CYS A 288 -19.47 -9.08 -26.79
CA CYS A 288 -20.66 -8.40 -27.33
C CYS A 288 -20.51 -7.96 -28.80
N LYS A 289 -19.31 -8.08 -29.37
CA LYS A 289 -18.98 -7.70 -30.76
C LYS A 289 -19.18 -6.21 -31.07
N TRP A 290 -18.97 -5.34 -30.08
CA TRP A 290 -18.95 -3.89 -30.28
C TRP A 290 -17.51 -3.43 -30.44
N GLU A 291 -16.99 -3.56 -31.66
CA GLU A 291 -15.56 -3.37 -31.97
C GLU A 291 -15.03 -2.00 -31.53
N ASP A 292 -15.85 -0.95 -31.61
CA ASP A 292 -15.49 0.42 -31.23
C ASP A 292 -15.74 0.75 -29.75
N ALA A 293 -16.23 -0.21 -28.94
CA ALA A 293 -16.52 0.04 -27.52
C ALA A 293 -15.28 0.53 -26.78
N HIS A 294 -15.45 1.62 -26.02
CA HIS A 294 -14.37 2.24 -25.27
C HIS A 294 -14.88 3.04 -24.07
N SER A 295 -13.94 3.46 -23.22
CA SER A 295 -14.13 4.61 -22.32
C SER A 295 -14.07 5.93 -23.08
N MET A 296 -15.05 6.81 -22.81
CA MET A 296 -15.07 8.20 -23.27
C MET A 296 -13.93 9.05 -22.68
N GLU A 297 -13.24 8.56 -21.66
CA GLU A 297 -12.00 9.17 -21.18
C GLU A 297 -10.94 9.22 -22.27
N PHE A 298 -10.88 8.18 -23.11
CA PHE A 298 -9.79 7.96 -24.08
C PHE A 298 -10.26 8.06 -25.53
N VAL A 299 -11.47 7.60 -25.85
CA VAL A 299 -12.03 7.66 -27.21
C VAL A 299 -13.41 8.31 -27.15
N LYS A 300 -13.47 9.61 -27.42
CA LYS A 300 -14.70 10.41 -27.32
C LYS A 300 -15.74 10.11 -28.39
N GLU A 301 -15.28 9.62 -29.56
CA GLU A 301 -16.13 9.37 -30.74
C GLU A 301 -16.71 7.93 -30.77
N THR A 302 -16.47 7.13 -29.72
CA THR A 302 -17.03 5.77 -29.62
C THR A 302 -18.55 5.80 -29.67
N GLN A 303 -19.15 4.94 -30.50
CA GLN A 303 -20.60 4.76 -30.57
C GLN A 303 -21.10 3.84 -29.44
N HIS A 304 -20.19 3.13 -28.78
CA HIS A 304 -20.47 2.25 -27.64
C HIS A 304 -19.66 2.68 -26.40
N PRO A 305 -20.01 3.82 -25.77
CA PRO A 305 -19.33 4.34 -24.58
C PRO A 305 -19.68 3.51 -23.34
N VAL A 306 -19.05 2.34 -23.18
CA VAL A 306 -19.31 1.42 -22.06
C VAL A 306 -18.78 1.94 -20.72
N ILE A 307 -17.84 2.88 -20.76
CA ILE A 307 -17.36 3.64 -19.60
C ILE A 307 -17.52 5.14 -19.91
N ASP A 308 -18.24 5.86 -19.07
CA ASP A 308 -18.61 7.27 -19.28
C ASP A 308 -18.65 8.05 -17.95
N LEU A 309 -18.65 9.38 -18.02
CA LEU A 309 -19.04 10.22 -16.89
C LEU A 309 -20.54 10.10 -16.66
N MET A 310 -20.97 10.15 -15.40
CA MET A 310 -22.41 10.20 -15.10
C MET A 310 -23.03 11.49 -15.65
N GLU A 311 -24.29 11.43 -16.06
CA GLU A 311 -24.97 12.57 -16.71
C GLU A 311 -24.98 13.83 -15.83
N GLU A 312 -25.11 13.64 -14.52
CA GLU A 312 -25.02 14.71 -13.52
C GLU A 312 -23.63 15.36 -13.46
N GLN A 313 -22.58 14.59 -13.74
CA GLN A 313 -21.18 15.03 -13.74
C GLN A 313 -20.79 15.73 -15.04
N LYS A 314 -21.44 15.42 -16.17
CA LYS A 314 -21.18 16.08 -17.46
C LYS A 314 -21.46 17.58 -17.44
N ARG A 315 -22.29 18.05 -16.52
CA ARG A 315 -22.62 19.48 -16.32
C ARG A 315 -21.58 20.23 -15.48
N ILE A 316 -20.62 19.53 -14.87
CA ILE A 316 -19.59 20.11 -14.01
C ILE A 316 -18.32 20.38 -14.84
N ALA A 317 -17.98 21.65 -15.04
CA ALA A 317 -16.85 22.06 -15.89
C ALA A 317 -15.46 21.75 -15.27
N ASP A 318 -15.36 21.73 -13.93
CA ASP A 318 -14.09 21.52 -13.24
C ASP A 318 -13.79 20.03 -13.00
N LYS A 319 -12.60 19.59 -13.43
CA LYS A 319 -12.13 18.20 -13.27
C LYS A 319 -12.16 17.72 -11.81
N GLY A 320 -11.94 18.60 -10.84
CA GLY A 320 -12.00 18.27 -9.41
C GLY A 320 -13.41 17.95 -8.90
N GLY A 321 -14.44 18.56 -9.46
CA GLY A 321 -15.83 18.43 -8.99
C GLY A 321 -16.51 17.11 -9.34
N THR A 322 -15.85 16.25 -10.13
CA THR A 322 -16.38 14.94 -10.57
C THR A 322 -15.60 13.75 -10.01
N MET A 323 -14.56 14.01 -9.20
CA MET A 323 -13.73 12.94 -8.63
C MET A 323 -14.42 12.28 -7.45
N ARG A 324 -14.56 10.96 -7.56
CA ARG A 324 -15.04 10.12 -6.47
C ARG A 324 -13.84 9.70 -5.62
N LEU A 325 -13.73 10.30 -4.45
CA LEU A 325 -12.62 10.13 -3.52
C LEU A 325 -13.14 9.70 -2.15
N GLY A 326 -12.49 8.71 -1.53
CA GLY A 326 -12.82 8.26 -0.17
C GLY A 326 -13.68 6.99 -0.15
N SER A 327 -14.32 6.73 0.99
CA SER A 327 -15.05 5.48 1.25
C SER A 327 -16.50 5.58 0.77
N TYR A 328 -16.98 4.57 0.03
CA TYR A 328 -18.34 4.48 -0.48
C TYR A 328 -18.92 3.08 -0.22
N ASP A 329 -20.23 3.01 -0.08
CA ASP A 329 -20.95 1.75 0.15
C ASP A 329 -21.07 0.94 -1.15
N CYS A 330 -20.98 -0.38 -1.02
CA CYS A 330 -21.07 -1.35 -2.10
C CYS A 330 -21.91 -2.54 -1.62
N PHE A 331 -23.11 -2.66 -2.19
CA PHE A 331 -24.02 -3.77 -1.96
C PHE A 331 -23.64 -4.97 -2.82
N LEU A 332 -23.52 -6.14 -2.20
CA LEU A 332 -23.08 -7.38 -2.85
C LEU A 332 -24.27 -8.28 -3.19
N LEU A 333 -24.41 -8.60 -4.47
CA LEU A 333 -25.53 -9.39 -5.00
C LEU A 333 -25.51 -10.83 -4.43
N GLU A 334 -26.70 -11.38 -4.19
CA GLU A 334 -26.87 -12.80 -3.83
C GLU A 334 -26.30 -13.73 -4.90
N ASN A 335 -25.76 -14.88 -4.48
CA ASN A 335 -25.17 -15.89 -5.35
C ASN A 335 -24.01 -15.37 -6.23
N SER A 336 -23.32 -14.31 -5.79
CA SER A 336 -22.10 -13.82 -6.43
C SER A 336 -20.86 -14.34 -5.71
N LYS A 337 -19.76 -14.50 -6.46
CA LYS A 337 -18.49 -14.94 -5.86
C LYS A 337 -17.98 -13.94 -4.84
N VAL A 338 -18.15 -12.65 -5.11
CA VAL A 338 -17.70 -11.61 -4.18
C VAL A 338 -18.47 -11.61 -2.86
N ARG A 339 -19.77 -11.91 -2.85
CA ARG A 339 -20.52 -12.06 -1.60
C ARG A 339 -19.99 -13.22 -0.76
N ASP A 340 -19.66 -14.35 -1.40
CA ASP A 340 -19.05 -15.49 -0.71
C ASP A 340 -17.64 -15.16 -0.18
N ILE A 341 -16.87 -14.35 -0.92
CA ILE A 341 -15.51 -13.94 -0.54
C ILE A 341 -15.52 -12.99 0.66
N TYR A 342 -16.42 -12.00 0.66
CA TYR A 342 -16.53 -11.03 1.76
C TYR A 342 -17.25 -11.64 2.97
N GLY A 343 -18.24 -12.52 2.76
CA GLY A 343 -19.10 -13.04 3.82
C GLY A 343 -20.12 -12.01 4.35
N GLU A 344 -20.30 -10.90 3.63
CA GLU A 344 -21.14 -9.76 4.01
C GLU A 344 -22.06 -9.37 2.84
N THR A 345 -23.16 -8.67 3.15
CA THR A 345 -24.10 -8.18 2.11
C THR A 345 -23.78 -6.77 1.65
N GLU A 346 -23.11 -5.98 2.47
CA GLU A 346 -22.74 -4.59 2.17
C GLU A 346 -21.36 -4.31 2.74
N VAL A 347 -20.50 -3.67 1.95
CA VAL A 347 -19.12 -3.33 2.33
C VAL A 347 -18.83 -1.87 2.01
N ARG A 348 -17.81 -1.28 2.63
CA ARG A 348 -17.37 0.10 2.34
C ARG A 348 -15.96 0.11 1.79
N GLU A 349 -15.78 0.69 0.61
CA GLU A 349 -14.52 0.62 -0.12
C GLU A 349 -14.03 1.97 -0.61
N ARG A 350 -12.71 2.10 -0.81
CA ARG A 350 -12.07 3.38 -1.14
C ARG A 350 -11.92 3.58 -2.64
N HIS A 351 -12.36 4.73 -3.12
CA HIS A 351 -12.32 5.11 -4.53
C HIS A 351 -11.38 6.27 -4.80
N ARG A 352 -10.85 6.29 -6.03
CA ARG A 352 -10.14 7.42 -6.62
C ARG A 352 -10.25 7.39 -8.14
N HIS A 353 -11.45 7.67 -8.64
CA HIS A 353 -11.73 7.65 -10.08
C HIS A 353 -12.84 8.64 -10.43
N ARG A 354 -13.21 8.72 -11.70
CA ARG A 354 -14.20 9.68 -12.22
C ARG A 354 -15.21 9.04 -13.16
N PHE A 355 -14.73 8.13 -14.00
CA PHE A 355 -15.54 7.45 -15.00
C PHE A 355 -16.14 6.18 -14.43
N GLU A 356 -17.37 5.90 -14.83
CA GLU A 356 -18.20 4.83 -14.31
C GLU A 356 -18.66 3.93 -15.45
N VAL A 357 -19.16 2.73 -15.13
CA VAL A 357 -19.83 1.90 -16.14
C VAL A 357 -21.10 2.60 -16.62
N ASN A 358 -21.29 2.67 -17.94
CA ASN A 358 -22.48 3.29 -18.50
C ASN A 358 -23.71 2.41 -18.30
N ASN A 359 -24.60 2.85 -17.40
CA ASN A 359 -25.83 2.12 -17.07
C ASN A 359 -26.77 1.88 -18.26
N VAL A 360 -26.71 2.72 -19.30
CA VAL A 360 -27.52 2.53 -20.53
C VAL A 360 -27.12 1.24 -21.26
N LEU A 361 -25.83 0.89 -21.23
CA LEU A 361 -25.28 -0.30 -21.89
C LEU A 361 -25.16 -1.50 -20.95
N ARG A 362 -25.30 -1.29 -19.64
CA ARG A 362 -25.19 -2.31 -18.58
C ARG A 362 -26.09 -3.51 -18.82
N TYR A 363 -27.36 -3.32 -19.16
CA TYR A 363 -28.30 -4.43 -19.35
C TYR A 363 -27.87 -5.38 -20.48
N LYS A 364 -27.35 -4.83 -21.58
CA LYS A 364 -26.83 -5.64 -22.69
C LYS A 364 -25.57 -6.42 -22.32
N LEU A 365 -24.68 -5.84 -21.52
CA LEU A 365 -23.50 -6.55 -21.00
C LEU A 365 -23.92 -7.73 -20.10
N LEU A 366 -24.96 -7.54 -19.28
CA LEU A 366 -25.53 -8.59 -18.44
C LEU A 366 -26.10 -9.74 -19.26
N GLU A 367 -26.86 -9.46 -20.32
CA GLU A 367 -27.40 -10.48 -21.23
C GLU A 367 -26.32 -11.35 -21.89
N HIS A 368 -25.12 -10.81 -22.08
CA HIS A 368 -23.99 -11.55 -22.66
C HIS A 368 -23.14 -12.29 -21.61
N GLY A 369 -23.48 -12.19 -20.32
CA GLY A 369 -22.89 -12.97 -19.24
C GLY A 369 -21.96 -12.21 -18.28
N MET A 370 -21.82 -10.88 -18.41
CA MET A 370 -21.09 -10.07 -17.42
C MET A 370 -21.99 -9.73 -16.23
N HIS A 371 -21.65 -10.25 -15.06
CA HIS A 371 -22.42 -9.98 -13.84
C HIS A 371 -21.91 -8.72 -13.13
N PHE A 372 -22.85 -7.91 -12.65
CA PHE A 372 -22.57 -6.71 -11.84
C PHE A 372 -22.83 -7.06 -10.38
N SER A 373 -21.84 -7.69 -9.74
CA SER A 373 -21.99 -8.31 -8.43
C SER A 373 -21.85 -7.36 -7.25
N GLY A 374 -21.40 -6.13 -7.47
CA GLY A 374 -21.28 -5.09 -6.45
C GLY A 374 -21.81 -3.75 -6.98
N LEU A 375 -22.71 -3.11 -6.22
CA LEU A 375 -23.42 -1.90 -6.65
C LEU A 375 -23.47 -0.84 -5.54
N ASN A 376 -23.30 0.44 -5.90
CA ASN A 376 -23.73 1.53 -5.04
C ASN A 376 -25.20 1.85 -5.36
N ILE A 377 -26.12 1.36 -4.52
CA ILE A 377 -27.57 1.49 -4.75
C ILE A 377 -27.99 2.97 -4.80
N ALA A 378 -27.45 3.80 -3.89
CA ALA A 378 -27.85 5.19 -3.76
C ALA A 378 -27.52 6.03 -5.01
N ARG A 379 -26.48 5.65 -5.74
CA ARG A 379 -25.99 6.36 -6.93
C ARG A 379 -26.19 5.58 -8.23
N ASP A 380 -26.78 4.39 -8.16
CA ASP A 380 -26.89 3.43 -9.26
C ASP A 380 -25.55 3.17 -9.95
N LEU A 381 -24.47 2.94 -9.20
CA LEU A 381 -23.13 2.72 -9.77
C LEU A 381 -22.73 1.25 -9.72
N VAL A 382 -21.99 0.82 -10.74
CA VAL A 382 -21.34 -0.50 -10.75
C VAL A 382 -19.98 -0.41 -10.05
N GLU A 383 -19.81 -1.19 -9.01
CA GLU A 383 -18.58 -1.23 -8.20
C GLU A 383 -17.76 -2.48 -8.44
N ILE A 384 -18.41 -3.58 -8.80
CA ILE A 384 -17.76 -4.87 -9.05
C ILE A 384 -18.40 -5.53 -10.26
N VAL A 385 -17.54 -6.06 -11.15
CA VAL A 385 -17.92 -6.94 -12.26
C VAL A 385 -17.29 -8.32 -12.07
N GLU A 386 -18.00 -9.37 -12.45
CA GLU A 386 -17.46 -10.73 -12.48
C GLU A 386 -17.96 -11.52 -13.69
N LEU A 387 -17.20 -12.55 -14.08
CA LEU A 387 -17.63 -13.57 -15.05
C LEU A 387 -17.87 -14.89 -14.29
N PRO A 388 -19.13 -15.27 -14.00
CA PRO A 388 -19.44 -16.44 -13.18
C PRO A 388 -18.86 -17.75 -13.71
N GLU A 389 -18.82 -17.92 -15.04
CA GLU A 389 -18.31 -19.11 -15.73
C GLU A 389 -16.79 -19.27 -15.65
N LYS A 390 -16.04 -18.23 -15.28
CA LYS A 390 -14.57 -18.27 -15.15
C LYS A 390 -14.16 -18.63 -13.74
N ARG A 391 -13.06 -19.35 -13.53
CA ARG A 391 -12.68 -19.78 -12.17
C ARG A 391 -12.61 -18.63 -11.16
N TRP A 392 -11.97 -17.53 -11.56
CA TRP A 392 -11.85 -16.31 -10.77
C TRP A 392 -11.58 -15.15 -11.73
N PHE A 393 -12.62 -14.38 -12.05
CA PHE A 393 -12.51 -13.19 -12.90
C PHE A 393 -13.33 -12.09 -12.25
N ILE A 394 -12.65 -11.18 -11.55
CA ILE A 394 -13.28 -10.10 -10.79
C ILE A 394 -12.58 -8.79 -11.14
N GLY A 395 -13.36 -7.75 -11.41
CA GLY A 395 -12.90 -6.38 -11.51
C GLY A 395 -13.60 -5.50 -10.48
N THR A 396 -12.87 -4.62 -9.81
CA THR A 396 -13.43 -3.66 -8.84
C THR A 396 -13.13 -2.23 -9.27
N GLN A 397 -14.08 -1.33 -9.06
CA GLN A 397 -13.92 0.10 -9.34
C GLN A 397 -13.17 0.81 -8.19
N PHE A 398 -13.25 0.27 -6.97
CA PHE A 398 -12.46 0.70 -5.82
C PHE A 398 -11.04 0.13 -5.82
N HIS A 399 -10.26 0.60 -4.83
CA HIS A 399 -8.90 0.21 -4.51
C HIS A 399 -8.86 -0.65 -3.23
N PRO A 400 -9.05 -1.98 -3.34
CA PRO A 400 -9.04 -2.89 -2.19
C PRO A 400 -7.69 -2.92 -1.46
N GLU A 401 -6.61 -2.54 -2.16
CA GLU A 401 -5.26 -2.50 -1.59
C GLU A 401 -5.11 -1.50 -0.44
N TYR A 402 -5.99 -0.50 -0.34
CA TYR A 402 -5.94 0.50 0.73
C TYR A 402 -6.50 0.00 2.07
N GLN A 403 -7.18 -1.15 2.08
CA GLN A 403 -7.76 -1.75 3.28
C GLN A 403 -7.06 -3.04 3.72
N SER A 404 -6.05 -3.50 2.97
CA SER A 404 -5.27 -4.68 3.33
C SER A 404 -4.32 -4.38 4.51
N LYS A 405 -4.35 -5.21 5.56
CA LYS A 405 -3.55 -5.03 6.79
C LYS A 405 -2.86 -6.34 7.20
N VAL A 406 -1.80 -6.23 8.01
CA VAL A 406 -1.21 -7.40 8.68
C VAL A 406 -2.27 -8.06 9.56
N GLY A 407 -2.28 -9.40 9.61
CA GLY A 407 -3.31 -10.20 10.30
C GLY A 407 -4.63 -10.30 9.52
N ARG A 408 -5.05 -9.21 8.88
CA ARG A 408 -6.31 -9.10 8.11
C ARG A 408 -6.06 -8.63 6.67
N PRO A 409 -5.49 -9.49 5.80
CA PRO A 409 -5.37 -9.17 4.38
C PRO A 409 -6.75 -8.99 3.75
N HIS A 410 -6.83 -8.13 2.75
CA HIS A 410 -8.10 -7.85 2.08
C HIS A 410 -8.72 -9.14 1.48
N PRO A 411 -10.04 -9.39 1.66
CA PRO A 411 -10.69 -10.65 1.22
C PRO A 411 -10.48 -10.97 -0.26
N LEU A 412 -10.62 -9.98 -1.15
CA LEU A 412 -10.40 -10.17 -2.59
C LEU A 412 -8.96 -10.58 -2.92
N PHE A 413 -7.94 -9.99 -2.29
CA PHE A 413 -6.54 -10.38 -2.52
C PHE A 413 -6.29 -11.80 -1.99
N LYS A 414 -6.80 -12.12 -0.79
CA LYS A 414 -6.68 -13.45 -0.19
C LYS A 414 -7.32 -14.52 -1.09
N SER A 415 -8.53 -14.26 -1.59
CA SER A 415 -9.26 -15.15 -2.50
C SER A 415 -8.58 -15.28 -3.86
N PHE A 416 -8.11 -14.17 -4.44
CA PHE A 416 -7.38 -14.18 -5.71
C PHE A 416 -6.10 -15.02 -5.65
N VAL A 417 -5.32 -14.86 -4.57
CA VAL A 417 -4.11 -15.68 -4.36
C VAL A 417 -4.47 -17.14 -4.16
N ALA A 418 -5.55 -17.46 -3.43
CA ALA A 418 -6.02 -18.84 -3.31
C ALA A 418 -6.38 -19.47 -4.67
N ALA A 419 -7.09 -18.72 -5.53
CA ALA A 419 -7.43 -19.14 -6.88
C ALA A 419 -6.19 -19.32 -7.77
N THR A 420 -5.21 -18.42 -7.64
CA THR A 420 -3.90 -18.49 -8.30
C THR A 420 -3.14 -19.74 -7.88
N VAL A 421 -3.12 -20.08 -6.59
CA VAL A 421 -2.47 -21.30 -6.08
C VAL A 421 -3.16 -22.55 -6.61
N ALA A 422 -4.49 -22.58 -6.65
CA ALA A 422 -5.24 -23.69 -7.22
C ALA A 422 -4.93 -23.87 -8.72
N TYR A 423 -4.92 -22.78 -9.50
CA TYR A 423 -4.51 -22.78 -10.90
C TYR A 423 -3.07 -23.28 -11.08
N ALA A 424 -2.14 -22.79 -10.25
CA ALA A 424 -0.73 -23.19 -10.30
C ALA A 424 -0.55 -24.70 -10.05
N ARG A 425 -1.31 -25.29 -9.13
CA ARG A 425 -1.29 -26.74 -8.88
C ARG A 425 -1.81 -27.56 -10.06
N GLU A 426 -2.87 -27.08 -10.71
CA GLU A 426 -3.44 -27.74 -11.90
C GLU A 426 -2.45 -27.72 -13.08
N LYS A 427 -1.72 -26.61 -13.25
CA LYS A 427 -0.80 -26.37 -14.37
C LYS A 427 0.66 -26.70 -14.08
N ASP A 428 0.96 -27.24 -12.90
CA ASP A 428 2.33 -27.52 -12.43
C ASP A 428 3.27 -26.29 -12.46
N LEU A 429 2.73 -25.13 -12.05
CA LEU A 429 3.42 -23.83 -11.98
C LEU A 429 3.85 -23.44 -10.55
N ILE A 430 3.72 -24.33 -9.56
CA ILE A 430 4.22 -24.06 -8.22
C ILE A 430 5.74 -24.22 -8.20
N GLU A 431 6.43 -23.16 -7.83
CA GLU A 431 7.89 -23.18 -7.64
C GLU A 431 8.26 -23.47 -6.18
N SER A 432 9.44 -24.04 -5.98
CA SER A 432 10.06 -24.06 -4.66
C SER A 432 10.42 -22.64 -4.22
N PRO A 433 10.20 -22.27 -2.95
CA PRO A 433 10.45 -20.92 -2.49
C PRO A 433 11.95 -20.61 -2.56
N LYS A 434 12.33 -19.68 -3.44
CA LYS A 434 13.71 -19.18 -3.54
C LYS A 434 14.15 -18.53 -2.20
N PRO A 435 15.38 -18.68 -1.72
CA PRO A 435 15.83 -17.95 -0.54
C PRO A 435 15.79 -16.43 -0.81
N VAL A 436 15.40 -15.64 0.20
CA VAL A 436 15.52 -14.18 0.12
C VAL A 436 17.01 -13.85 0.10
N THR A 437 17.57 -13.60 -1.08
CA THR A 437 18.95 -13.14 -1.19
C THR A 437 19.01 -11.71 -0.66
N ARG A 438 19.67 -11.49 0.48
CA ARG A 438 20.08 -10.13 0.88
C ARG A 438 20.82 -9.51 -0.30
N ARG A 439 20.33 -8.38 -0.81
CA ARG A 439 21.10 -7.56 -1.75
C ARG A 439 22.29 -6.98 -0.98
N ASN A 440 23.35 -7.76 -0.83
CA ASN A 440 24.65 -7.23 -0.46
C ASN A 440 25.09 -6.30 -1.60
N GLY A 441 24.96 -4.99 -1.39
CA GLY A 441 25.47 -3.93 -2.26
C GLY A 441 25.03 -4.06 -3.71
N ALA A 442 24.03 -3.28 -4.13
CA ALA A 442 23.86 -3.01 -5.55
C ALA A 442 25.22 -2.61 -6.13
N LYS A 443 25.77 -3.40 -7.06
CA LYS A 443 26.89 -2.96 -7.90
C LYS A 443 26.35 -1.74 -8.65
N LEU A 444 26.73 -0.55 -8.18
CA LEU A 444 26.51 0.71 -8.88
C LEU A 444 26.92 0.48 -10.34
N ALA A 445 25.96 0.65 -11.25
CA ALA A 445 26.23 0.64 -12.67
C ALA A 445 27.38 1.62 -12.92
N LYS A 446 28.50 1.13 -13.44
CA LYS A 446 29.61 1.97 -13.85
C LYS A 446 29.07 2.92 -14.91
N ALA A 447 28.90 4.19 -14.55
CA ALA A 447 28.76 5.25 -15.53
C ALA A 447 30.01 5.20 -16.42
N ARG A 448 29.82 4.90 -17.71
CA ARG A 448 30.85 5.14 -18.72
C ARG A 448 31.06 6.66 -18.77
N ILE A 449 32.29 7.09 -18.48
CA ILE A 449 32.78 8.46 -18.69
C ILE A 449 32.77 8.75 -20.19
#